data_AF-A0A7Y5HI97-F1
#
_entry.id   AF-A0A7Y5HI97-F1
#
_cell.length_a   1.000
_cell.length_b   1.000
_cell.length_c   1.000
_cell.angle_alpha   90.00
_cell.angle_beta   90.00
_cell.angle_gamma   90.00
#
_symmetry.space_group_name_H-M   'P 1'
#
loop_
_entity.id
_entity.type
_entity.pdbx_description
1 polymer ?
#
loop_
_entity_poly.entity_id
_entity_poly.type
_entity_poly.pdbx_seq_one_letter_code
_entity_poly.pdbx_strand_id
1 'polypeptide(L)'
;TGELLGPRGKVLAPYAPELLDLPGQREQPEPADLPVEAAHQRLLHDLSETIAAYVDLFGPLLLALDDLQWADELSLSFLASIPPESFARRPILILGTFRSDEVGPGLGELLARPAVERLDLDRLDERTVGAIVGDMLALTKPPKPFVHFLAQQSEGIAPTDRSPVQRQ
;
A
#
# COMPACT_ATOMS: atom_id res chain seq x y z
N THR A 1 13.92 5.06 20.36
CA THR A 1 12.52 5.51 20.24
C THR A 1 12.39 7.01 20.20
N GLY A 2 13.20 7.77 20.97
CA GLY A 2 13.18 9.24 20.96
C GLY A 2 13.40 9.89 19.59
N GLU A 3 14.38 9.42 18.80
CA GLU A 3 14.62 9.94 17.43
C GLU A 3 13.58 9.46 16.41
N LEU A 4 13.03 8.26 16.59
CA LEU A 4 12.07 7.66 15.67
C LEU A 4 10.66 8.24 15.84
N LEU A 5 10.14 8.24 17.06
CA LEU A 5 8.77 8.66 17.38
C LEU A 5 8.75 10.04 18.04
N GLY A 6 9.65 10.30 18.99
CA GLY A 6 9.67 11.56 19.73
C GLY A 6 8.27 11.95 20.24
N PRO A 7 7.83 13.22 20.08
CA PRO A 7 6.47 13.63 20.44
C PRO A 7 5.37 13.10 19.51
N ARG A 8 5.72 12.64 18.30
CA ARG A 8 4.76 12.11 17.30
C ARG A 8 4.06 10.86 17.82
N GLY A 9 4.69 10.07 18.68
CA GLY A 9 4.07 8.85 19.22
C GLY A 9 2.80 9.12 20.03
N LYS A 10 2.68 10.26 20.72
CA LYS A 10 1.43 10.68 21.38
C LYS A 10 0.32 11.05 20.39
N VAL A 11 0.68 11.62 19.24
CA VAL A 11 -0.28 11.96 18.17
C VAL A 11 -0.81 10.69 17.50
N LEU A 12 0.04 9.67 17.34
CA LEU A 12 -0.29 8.40 16.69
C LEU A 12 -0.97 7.38 17.62
N ALA A 13 -0.79 7.51 18.93
CA ALA A 13 -1.32 6.58 19.95
C ALA A 13 -2.83 6.29 19.86
N PRO A 14 -3.73 7.21 19.46
CA PRO A 14 -5.15 6.89 19.29
C PRO A 14 -5.44 5.80 18.25
N TYR A 15 -4.52 5.60 17.29
CA TYR A 15 -4.65 4.62 16.20
C TYR A 15 -3.82 3.35 16.45
N ALA A 16 -2.73 3.47 17.22
CA ALA A 16 -1.88 2.36 17.63
C ALA A 16 -1.50 2.53 19.12
N PRO A 17 -2.38 2.11 20.05
CA PRO A 17 -2.18 2.32 21.48
C PRO A 17 -0.89 1.72 22.03
N GLU A 18 -0.38 0.67 21.38
CA GLU A 18 0.86 -0.03 21.72
C GLU A 18 2.09 0.89 21.62
N LEU A 19 2.01 2.00 20.87
CA LEU A 19 3.07 3.00 20.81
C LEU A 19 3.36 3.62 22.18
N LEU A 20 2.38 3.65 23.09
CA LEU A 20 2.56 4.14 24.45
C LEU A 20 3.37 3.18 25.33
N ASP A 21 3.50 1.90 24.97
CA ASP A 21 4.33 0.95 25.71
C ASP A 21 5.82 1.13 25.42
N LEU A 22 6.16 1.91 24.40
CA LEU A 22 7.54 2.15 24.01
C LEU A 22 8.26 3.08 25.00
N PRO A 23 9.57 2.86 25.25
CA PRO A 23 10.34 3.66 26.19
C PRO A 23 10.28 5.17 25.87
N GLY A 24 9.89 5.96 26.87
CA GLY A 24 9.85 7.43 26.79
C GLY A 24 8.59 8.02 26.14
N GLN A 25 7.62 7.20 25.72
CA GLN A 25 6.41 7.67 25.01
C GLN A 25 5.30 8.12 25.96
N ARG A 26 5.12 7.45 27.11
CA ARG A 26 4.12 7.87 28.10
C ARG A 26 4.44 9.25 28.67
N GLU A 27 5.72 9.57 28.83
CA GLU A 27 6.21 10.83 29.39
C GLU A 27 6.25 11.98 28.37
N GLN A 28 5.99 11.74 27.08
CA GLN A 28 5.90 12.82 26.10
C GLN A 28 4.74 13.78 26.44
N PRO A 29 4.87 15.08 26.16
CA PRO A 29 3.79 16.04 26.36
C PRO A 29 2.53 15.63 25.60
N GLU A 30 1.36 15.90 26.18
CA GLU A 30 0.10 15.72 25.47
C GLU A 30 0.03 16.65 24.26
N PRO A 31 -0.41 16.17 23.08
CA PRO A 31 -0.53 17.01 21.90
C PRO A 31 -1.53 18.13 22.14
N ALA A 32 -1.27 19.31 21.59
CA ALA A 32 -2.24 20.42 21.66
C ALA A 32 -3.56 20.04 20.99
N ASP A 33 -4.67 20.45 21.59
CA ASP A 33 -6.00 20.36 20.99
C ASP A 33 -6.05 21.28 19.75
N LEU A 34 -6.35 20.68 18.60
CA LEU A 34 -6.46 21.38 17.33
C LEU A 34 -7.87 21.21 16.77
N PRO A 35 -8.35 22.16 15.93
CA PRO A 35 -9.50 21.92 15.07
C PRO A 35 -9.30 20.65 14.23
N VAL A 36 -10.40 19.98 13.87
CA VAL A 36 -10.40 18.66 13.21
C VAL A 36 -9.44 18.61 12.00
N GLU A 37 -9.51 19.58 11.11
CA GLU A 37 -8.71 19.62 9.88
C GLU A 37 -7.21 19.77 10.17
N ALA A 38 -6.86 20.60 11.16
CA ALA A 38 -5.48 20.77 11.58
C ALA A 38 -4.96 19.54 12.32
N ALA A 39 -5.80 18.86 13.10
CA ALA A 39 -5.47 17.58 13.72
C ALA A 39 -5.24 16.49 12.67
N HIS A 40 -6.08 16.42 11.63
CA HIS A 40 -5.93 15.50 10.52
C HIS A 40 -4.62 15.76 9.75
N GLN A 41 -4.33 17.01 9.39
CA GLN A 41 -3.05 17.34 8.74
C GLN A 41 -1.83 17.00 9.60
N ARG A 42 -1.89 17.26 10.91
CA ARG A 42 -0.83 16.89 11.85
C ARG A 42 -0.61 15.38 11.88
N LEU A 43 -1.70 14.61 11.92
CA LEU A 43 -1.63 13.15 11.91
C LEU A 43 -0.91 12.61 10.66
N LEU A 44 -1.31 13.08 9.46
CA LEU A 44 -0.70 12.64 8.21
C LEU A 44 0.79 13.03 8.11
N HIS A 45 1.11 14.24 8.57
CA HIS A 45 2.48 14.72 8.64
C HIS A 45 3.33 13.89 9.61
N ASP A 46 2.86 13.66 10.83
CA ASP A 46 3.58 12.93 11.87
C ASP A 46 3.80 11.47 11.50
N LEU A 47 2.84 10.84 10.80
CA LEU A 47 3.02 9.49 10.25
C LEU A 47 4.10 9.48 9.16
N SER A 48 4.06 10.43 8.23
CA SER A 48 5.06 10.56 7.16
C SER A 48 6.47 10.78 7.72
N GLU A 49 6.60 11.67 8.70
CA GLU A 49 7.88 11.98 9.35
C GLU A 49 8.40 10.81 10.20
N THR A 50 7.51 10.00 10.76
CA THR A 50 7.91 8.77 11.48
C THR A 50 8.48 7.73 10.52
N ILE A 51 7.86 7.53 9.35
CA ILE A 51 8.37 6.63 8.30
C ILE A 51 9.69 7.14 7.75
N ALA A 52 9.79 8.45 7.52
CA ALA A 52 11.03 9.10 7.12
C ALA A 52 12.16 8.89 8.13
N ALA A 53 11.89 9.12 9.43
CA ALA A 53 12.87 8.91 10.49
C ALA A 53 13.29 7.43 10.59
N TYR A 54 12.37 6.50 10.34
CA TYR A 54 12.70 5.07 10.24
C TYR A 54 13.74 4.82 9.14
N VAL A 55 13.52 5.38 7.95
CA VAL A 55 14.42 5.20 6.81
C VAL A 55 15.79 5.84 7.06
N ASP A 56 15.82 7.00 7.69
CA ASP A 56 17.06 7.69 8.04
C ASP A 56 17.91 6.87 9.04
N LEU A 57 17.26 6.12 9.94
CA LEU A 57 17.94 5.31 10.97
C LEU A 57 18.31 3.89 10.49
N PHE A 58 17.46 3.26 9.68
CA PHE A 58 17.56 1.84 9.37
C PHE A 58 17.82 1.54 7.88
N GLY A 59 17.72 2.54 7.01
CA GLY A 59 17.95 2.42 5.57
C GLY A 59 16.66 2.24 4.75
N PRO A 60 16.78 1.78 3.48
CA PRO A 60 15.66 1.68 2.54
C PRO A 60 14.46 0.89 3.05
N LEU A 61 13.26 1.34 2.70
CA LEU A 61 11.99 0.76 3.13
C LEU A 61 11.09 0.42 1.94
N LEU A 62 10.60 -0.82 1.90
CA LEU A 62 9.47 -1.23 1.07
C LEU A 62 8.24 -1.37 1.96
N LEU A 63 7.20 -0.57 1.70
CA LEU A 63 5.89 -0.73 2.32
C LEU A 63 4.96 -1.44 1.32
N ALA A 64 4.67 -2.71 1.59
CA ALA A 64 3.72 -3.50 0.80
C ALA A 64 2.34 -3.43 1.45
N LEU A 65 1.35 -2.93 0.70
CA LEU A 65 -0.04 -2.78 1.11
C LEU A 65 -0.90 -3.67 0.22
N ASP A 66 -1.61 -4.60 0.83
CA ASP A 66 -2.52 -5.50 0.12
C ASP A 66 -3.95 -4.94 0.15
N ASP A 67 -4.75 -5.27 -0.86
CA ASP A 67 -6.18 -4.96 -0.93
C ASP A 67 -6.55 -3.48 -0.71
N LEU A 68 -5.91 -2.56 -1.43
CA LEU A 68 -6.19 -1.13 -1.31
C LEU A 68 -7.66 -0.75 -1.60
N GLN A 69 -8.42 -1.60 -2.30
CA GLN A 69 -9.86 -1.39 -2.49
C GLN A 69 -10.66 -1.38 -1.17
N TRP A 70 -10.10 -1.91 -0.08
CA TRP A 70 -10.72 -1.90 1.25
C TRP A 70 -10.12 -0.87 2.21
N ALA A 71 -9.15 -0.08 1.74
CA ALA A 71 -8.56 0.99 2.54
C ALA A 71 -9.59 2.06 2.88
N ASP A 72 -9.57 2.53 4.13
CA ASP A 72 -10.43 3.63 4.56
C ASP A 72 -9.96 4.98 4.00
N GLU A 73 -10.80 6.01 4.16
CA GLU A 73 -10.52 7.36 3.67
C GLU A 73 -9.25 7.96 4.28
N LEU A 74 -8.95 7.64 5.54
CA LEU A 74 -7.78 8.16 6.23
C LEU A 74 -6.48 7.54 5.67
N SER A 75 -6.48 6.23 5.40
CA SER A 75 -5.36 5.51 4.80
C SER A 75 -5.08 5.99 3.37
N LEU A 76 -6.13 6.18 2.56
CA LEU A 76 -6.00 6.73 1.22
C LEU A 76 -5.53 8.20 1.25
N SER A 77 -6.05 8.99 2.21
CA SER A 77 -5.61 10.37 2.44
C SER A 77 -4.15 10.44 2.85
N PHE A 78 -3.67 9.51 3.68
CA PHE A 78 -2.26 9.40 4.02
C PHE A 78 -1.41 9.15 2.78
N LEU A 79 -1.72 8.14 1.98
CA LEU A 79 -0.99 7.85 0.74
C LEU A 79 -1.01 9.04 -0.23
N ALA A 80 -2.13 9.75 -0.31
CA ALA A 80 -2.28 10.98 -1.08
C ALA A 80 -1.58 12.20 -0.43
N SER A 81 -1.26 12.18 0.86
CA SER A 81 -0.55 13.28 1.49
C SER A 81 0.94 13.27 1.19
N ILE A 82 1.50 12.11 0.81
CA ILE A 82 2.95 11.96 0.62
C ILE A 82 3.38 12.71 -0.65
N PRO A 83 4.27 13.72 -0.53
CA PRO A 83 4.81 14.43 -1.67
C PRO A 83 5.70 13.48 -2.50
N PRO A 84 5.63 13.51 -3.84
CA PRO A 84 6.52 12.73 -4.71
C PRO A 84 8.01 12.97 -4.39
N GLU A 85 8.37 14.18 -4.01
CA GLU A 85 9.75 14.59 -3.70
C GLU A 85 10.28 13.99 -2.40
N SER A 86 9.39 13.48 -1.53
CA SER A 86 9.79 12.79 -0.30
C SER A 86 10.51 11.47 -0.62
N PHE A 87 10.07 10.77 -1.67
CA PHE A 87 10.70 9.55 -2.18
C PHE A 87 12.02 9.82 -2.92
N ALA A 88 12.21 11.03 -3.46
CA ALA A 88 13.47 11.40 -4.10
C ALA A 88 14.60 11.62 -3.08
N ARG A 89 14.26 12.04 -1.85
CA ARG A 89 15.23 12.29 -0.77
C ARG A 89 15.50 11.08 0.11
N ARG A 90 14.59 10.11 0.15
CA ARG A 90 14.67 8.92 1.00
C ARG A 90 14.26 7.66 0.21
N PRO A 91 15.02 6.55 0.30
CA PRO A 91 14.75 5.34 -0.48
C PRO A 91 13.54 4.56 0.06
N ILE A 92 12.33 5.08 -0.19
CA ILE A 92 11.06 4.47 0.18
C ILE A 92 10.32 4.04 -1.11
N LEU A 93 9.82 2.82 -1.14
CA LEU A 93 8.92 2.32 -2.17
C LEU A 93 7.62 1.88 -1.51
N ILE A 94 6.47 2.35 -2.02
CA ILE A 94 5.15 1.88 -1.62
C ILE A 94 4.60 1.02 -2.74
N LEU A 95 4.35 -0.25 -2.47
CA LEU A 95 3.73 -1.19 -3.39
C LEU A 95 2.31 -1.46 -2.90
N GLY A 96 1.33 -1.10 -3.71
CA GLY A 96 -0.08 -1.38 -3.44
C GLY A 96 -0.63 -2.41 -4.43
N THR A 97 -1.38 -3.38 -3.94
CA THR A 97 -2.23 -4.23 -4.77
C THR A 97 -3.67 -3.75 -4.67
N PHE A 98 -4.44 -3.94 -5.73
CA PHE A 98 -5.88 -3.70 -5.70
C PHE A 98 -6.60 -4.49 -6.79
N ARG A 99 -7.91 -4.65 -6.62
CA ARG A 99 -8.81 -5.20 -7.65
C ARG A 99 -9.31 -4.09 -8.57
N SER A 100 -9.05 -4.22 -9.88
CA SER A 100 -9.35 -3.12 -10.82
C SER A 100 -10.84 -2.89 -11.08
N ASP A 101 -11.70 -3.83 -10.69
CA ASP A 101 -13.16 -3.73 -10.74
C ASP A 101 -13.79 -3.21 -9.43
N GLU A 102 -13.03 -3.10 -8.34
CA GLU A 102 -13.46 -2.56 -7.04
C GLU A 102 -12.88 -1.15 -6.75
N VAL A 103 -12.54 -0.38 -7.78
CA VAL A 103 -11.96 0.96 -7.62
C VAL A 103 -13.04 1.99 -7.28
N GLY A 104 -13.12 2.36 -6.00
CA GLY A 104 -13.92 3.48 -5.52
C GLY A 104 -13.31 4.87 -5.81
N PRO A 105 -14.02 5.97 -5.53
CA PRO A 105 -13.56 7.34 -5.83
C PRO A 105 -12.20 7.68 -5.21
N GLY A 106 -12.00 7.42 -3.91
CA GLY A 106 -10.75 7.77 -3.22
C GLY A 106 -9.53 7.02 -3.75
N LEU A 107 -9.67 5.72 -4.02
CA LEU A 107 -8.60 4.93 -4.65
C LEU A 107 -8.36 5.41 -6.10
N GLY A 108 -9.43 5.73 -6.84
CA GLY A 108 -9.32 6.29 -8.18
C GLY A 108 -8.52 7.59 -8.22
N GLU A 109 -8.76 8.50 -7.27
CA GLU A 109 -8.00 9.75 -7.12
C GLU A 109 -6.53 9.49 -6.80
N LEU A 110 -6.24 8.56 -5.89
CA LEU A 110 -4.87 8.16 -5.56
C LEU A 110 -4.14 7.62 -6.80
N LEU A 111 -4.78 6.72 -7.55
CA LEU A 111 -4.24 6.09 -8.75
C LEU A 111 -4.03 7.06 -9.93
N ALA A 112 -4.74 8.21 -9.94
CA ALA A 112 -4.59 9.24 -10.97
C ALA A 112 -3.39 10.18 -10.73
N ARG A 113 -2.71 10.07 -9.59
CA ARG A 113 -1.59 10.95 -9.24
C ARG A 113 -0.36 10.66 -10.11
N PRO A 114 0.39 11.68 -10.55
CA PRO A 114 1.58 11.50 -11.41
C PRO A 114 2.69 10.62 -10.82
N ALA A 115 2.77 10.52 -9.49
CA ALA A 115 3.80 9.73 -8.80
C ALA A 115 3.44 8.25 -8.63
N VAL A 116 2.23 7.84 -9.03
CA VAL A 116 1.78 6.45 -8.93
C VAL A 116 1.97 5.78 -10.28
N GLU A 117 2.83 4.77 -10.30
CA GLU A 117 2.97 3.87 -11.45
C GLU A 117 2.02 2.68 -11.27
N ARG A 118 1.24 2.38 -12.32
CA ARG A 118 0.33 1.24 -12.33
C ARG A 118 0.90 0.13 -13.19
N LEU A 119 1.01 -1.05 -12.59
CA LEU A 119 1.29 -2.29 -13.29
C LEU A 119 0.03 -3.13 -13.33
N ASP A 120 -0.64 -3.17 -14.49
CA ASP A 120 -1.77 -4.07 -14.69
C ASP A 120 -1.24 -5.49 -14.89
N LEU A 121 -1.75 -6.43 -14.08
CA LEU A 121 -1.42 -7.85 -14.18
C LEU A 121 -2.58 -8.58 -14.87
N ASP A 122 -2.27 -9.22 -15.99
CA ASP A 122 -3.24 -10.05 -16.71
C ASP A 122 -3.47 -11.38 -15.99
N ARG A 123 -4.57 -12.05 -16.34
CA ARG A 123 -4.85 -13.42 -15.89
C ARG A 123 -3.68 -14.34 -16.22
N LEU A 124 -3.39 -15.26 -15.31
CA LEU A 124 -2.49 -16.36 -15.59
C LEU A 124 -3.08 -17.25 -16.69
N ASP A 125 -2.27 -17.55 -17.71
CA ASP A 125 -2.67 -18.46 -18.76
C ASP A 125 -2.71 -19.92 -18.26
N GLU A 126 -3.41 -20.80 -18.97
CA GLU A 126 -3.54 -22.21 -18.58
C GLU A 126 -2.18 -22.90 -18.42
N ARG A 127 -1.16 -22.46 -19.16
CA ARG A 127 0.19 -23.01 -19.07
C ARG A 127 0.81 -22.69 -17.72
N THR A 128 0.71 -21.43 -17.29
CA THR A 128 1.24 -20.94 -16.02
C THR A 128 0.47 -21.53 -14.85
N VAL A 129 -0.86 -21.60 -14.94
CA VAL A 129 -1.69 -22.30 -13.94
C VAL A 129 -1.29 -23.77 -13.85
N GLY A 130 -1.08 -24.44 -14.99
CA GLY A 130 -0.61 -25.82 -15.05
C GLY A 130 0.75 -26.03 -14.39
N ALA A 131 1.70 -25.10 -14.58
CA ALA A 131 3.00 -25.16 -13.92
C ALA A 131 2.86 -25.02 -12.39
N ILE A 132 2.11 -24.01 -11.92
CA ILE A 132 1.86 -23.79 -10.50
C ILE A 132 1.21 -25.01 -9.85
N VAL A 133 0.15 -25.56 -10.47
CA VAL A 133 -0.55 -26.75 -9.96
C VAL A 133 0.38 -27.97 -9.96
N GLY A 134 1.20 -28.13 -10.99
CA GLY A 134 2.20 -29.19 -11.08
C GLY A 134 3.20 -29.12 -9.93
N ASP A 135 3.73 -27.93 -9.66
CA ASP A 135 4.70 -27.70 -8.60
C ASP A 135 4.06 -27.87 -7.20
N MET A 136 2.89 -27.28 -6.97
CA MET A 136 2.19 -27.36 -5.67
C MET A 136 1.74 -28.78 -5.31
N LEU A 137 1.35 -29.58 -6.30
CA LEU A 137 0.86 -30.95 -6.09
C LEU A 137 1.92 -32.02 -6.37
N ALA A 138 3.17 -31.62 -6.66
CA ALA A 138 4.25 -32.50 -7.10
C ALA A 138 3.84 -33.42 -8.29
N LEU A 139 3.03 -32.89 -9.21
CA LEU A 139 2.57 -33.58 -10.41
C LEU A 139 3.40 -33.13 -11.61
N THR A 140 4.10 -34.07 -12.26
CA THR A 140 4.84 -33.80 -13.50
C THR A 140 3.91 -33.37 -14.65
N LYS A 141 2.63 -33.77 -14.60
CA LYS A 141 1.62 -33.42 -15.58
C LYS A 141 0.23 -33.36 -14.93
N PRO A 142 -0.22 -32.19 -14.45
CA PRO A 142 -1.54 -32.07 -13.85
C PRO A 142 -2.66 -32.34 -14.88
N PRO A 143 -3.82 -32.89 -14.45
CA PRO A 143 -4.93 -33.19 -15.36
C PRO A 143 -5.44 -31.93 -16.06
N LYS A 144 -5.49 -31.93 -17.40
CA LYS A 144 -5.96 -30.78 -18.19
C LYS A 144 -7.34 -30.24 -17.79
N PRO A 145 -8.36 -31.07 -17.53
CA PRO A 145 -9.67 -30.57 -17.12
C PRO A 145 -9.61 -29.78 -15.80
N PHE A 146 -8.73 -30.19 -14.88
CA PHE A 146 -8.53 -29.52 -13.60
C PHE A 146 -7.80 -28.18 -13.77
N VAL A 147 -6.74 -28.14 -14.58
CA VAL A 147 -6.04 -26.89 -14.93
C VAL A 147 -6.97 -25.91 -15.63
N HIS A 148 -7.77 -26.38 -16.59
CA HIS A 148 -8.76 -25.56 -17.30
C HIS A 148 -9.83 -24.99 -16.35
N PHE A 149 -10.37 -25.83 -15.47
CA PHE A 149 -11.32 -25.39 -14.44
C PHE A 149 -10.72 -24.30 -13.55
N LEU A 150 -9.50 -24.51 -13.03
CA LEU A 150 -8.83 -23.52 -12.20
C LEU A 150 -8.55 -22.23 -12.99
N ALA A 151 -8.04 -22.31 -14.22
CA ALA A 151 -7.80 -21.12 -15.04
C ALA A 151 -9.08 -20.30 -15.29
N GLN A 152 -10.25 -20.95 -15.40
CA GLN A 152 -11.53 -20.26 -15.51
C GLN A 152 -12.03 -19.65 -14.20
N GLN A 153 -11.89 -20.37 -13.09
CA GLN A 153 -12.41 -19.98 -11.77
C GLN A 153 -11.48 -19.04 -10.99
N SER A 154 -10.19 -19.00 -11.30
CA SER A 154 -9.26 -18.00 -10.76
C SER A 154 -9.71 -16.62 -11.24
N GLU A 155 -10.31 -15.82 -10.35
CA GLU A 155 -10.87 -14.48 -10.59
C GLU A 155 -9.79 -13.44 -10.97
N GLY A 156 -9.07 -13.66 -12.07
CA GLY A 156 -8.30 -12.62 -12.72
C GLY A 156 -9.20 -11.84 -13.67
N ILE A 157 -9.05 -10.52 -13.70
CA ILE A 157 -9.80 -9.65 -14.63
C ILE A 157 -9.26 -9.88 -16.04
N ALA A 158 -10.15 -10.06 -17.02
CA ALA A 158 -9.75 -10.26 -18.41
C ALA A 158 -9.00 -9.04 -18.95
N PRO A 159 -8.03 -9.20 -19.88
CA PRO A 159 -7.33 -8.07 -20.45
C PRO A 159 -8.34 -7.13 -21.13
N THR A 160 -8.50 -5.92 -20.61
CA THR A 160 -9.24 -4.87 -21.30
C THR A 160 -8.41 -4.48 -22.52
N ASP A 161 -9.03 -4.55 -23.69
CA ASP A 161 -8.44 -4.23 -25.00
C ASP A 161 -7.62 -2.93 -24.95
N ARG A 162 -6.28 -3.06 -24.97
CA ARG A 162 -5.37 -1.93 -25.05
C ARG A 162 -5.40 -1.40 -26.49
N SER A 163 -6.34 -0.51 -26.77
CA SER A 163 -6.22 0.39 -27.92
C SER A 163 -4.93 1.21 -27.75
N PRO A 164 -4.02 1.23 -28.75
CA PRO A 164 -2.77 1.97 -28.63
C PRO A 164 -3.08 3.46 -28.53
N VAL A 165 -2.72 4.06 -27.39
CA VAL A 165 -2.61 5.51 -27.24
C VAL A 165 -1.63 6.01 -28.29
N GLN A 166 -2.17 6.61 -29.35
CA GLN A 166 -1.38 7.35 -30.33
C GLN A 166 -0.76 8.54 -29.60
N ARG A 167 0.57 8.51 -29.45
CA ARG A 167 1.34 9.71 -29.14
C ARG A 167 1.28 10.63 -30.36
N GLN A 168 0.73 11.83 -30.18
CA GLN A 168 1.03 13.00 -31.02
C GLN A 168 1.86 13.97 -30.20
#